data_AF-A0A2N9NEH5-F1
#
_entry.id   AF-A0A2N9NEH5-F1
#
_cell.length_a   1.000
_cell.length_b   1.000
_cell.length_c   1.000
_cell.angle_alpha   90.00
_cell.angle_beta   90.00
_cell.angle_gamma   90.00
#
_symmetry.space_group_name_H-M   'P 1'
#
loop_
_entity.id
_entity.type
_entity.pdbx_description
1 polymer ?
#
loop_
_entity_poly.entity_id
_entity_poly.type
_entity_poly.pdbx_seq_one_letter_code
_entity_poly.pdbx_strand_id
1 'polypeptide(L)'
;MSQLVAQVDMIILATFNISEEEASVEARRMVGLAVGWSGEEGAAQLAWAHLVNKELGDRFPWKSEAEHQNWLKERKDWYRAYDFLYGSKPQG
;
A
#
# COMPACT_ATOMS: atom_id res chain seq x y z
N MET A 1 19.71 2.06 2.58
CA MET A 1 18.49 1.94 3.44
C MET A 1 17.81 3.24 3.90
N SER A 2 18.51 4.26 4.47
CA SER A 2 17.84 5.44 5.07
C SER A 2 17.03 6.31 4.09
N GLN A 3 17.50 6.47 2.85
CA GLN A 3 16.82 7.30 1.84
C GLN A 3 15.50 6.68 1.37
N LEU A 4 15.46 5.37 1.14
CA LEU A 4 14.25 4.67 0.71
C LEU A 4 13.20 4.67 1.82
N VAL A 5 13.61 4.47 3.08
CA VAL A 5 12.71 4.61 4.23
C VAL A 5 12.10 6.00 4.29
N ALA A 6 12.91 7.06 4.15
CA ALA A 6 12.41 8.44 4.15
C ALA A 6 11.44 8.72 2.99
N GLN A 7 11.69 8.15 1.81
CA GLN A 7 10.78 8.26 0.67
C GLN A 7 9.43 7.61 0.97
N VAL A 8 9.42 6.39 1.50
CA VAL A 8 8.18 5.68 1.83
C VAL A 8 7.44 6.38 2.97
N ASP A 9 8.16 6.88 3.97
CA ASP A 9 7.62 7.66 5.09
C ASP A 9 6.88 8.92 4.59
N MET A 10 7.49 9.69 3.67
CA MET A 10 6.84 10.84 3.05
C MET A 10 5.57 10.45 2.27
N ILE A 11 5.57 9.31 1.58
CA ILE A 11 4.38 8.82 0.88
C ILE A 11 3.27 8.51 1.90
N ILE A 12 3.58 7.80 2.98
CA ILE A 12 2.61 7.46 4.03
C ILE A 12 2.00 8.72 4.64
N LEU A 13 2.85 9.69 5.01
CA LEU A 13 2.40 10.96 5.58
C LEU A 13 1.62 11.81 4.57
N ALA A 14 1.90 11.72 3.28
CA ALA A 14 1.12 12.42 2.27
C ALA A 14 -0.28 11.80 2.10
N THR A 15 -0.41 10.48 2.23
CA THR A 15 -1.66 9.74 1.97
C THR A 15 -2.58 9.65 3.19
N PHE A 16 -2.04 9.44 4.39
CA PHE A 16 -2.82 9.05 5.58
C PHE A 16 -2.74 10.06 6.71
N ASN A 17 -3.83 10.18 7.48
CA ASN A 17 -3.90 10.99 8.69
C ASN A 17 -3.38 10.16 9.87
N ILE A 18 -2.05 10.03 9.94
CA ILE A 18 -1.29 9.22 10.89
C ILE A 18 -0.16 10.08 11.49
N SER A 19 0.35 9.71 12.67
CA SER A 19 1.49 10.38 13.27
C SER A 19 2.80 10.11 12.51
N GLU A 20 3.77 11.04 12.60
CA GLU A 20 5.11 10.86 12.03
C GLU A 20 5.84 9.64 12.59
N GLU A 21 5.67 9.36 13.89
CA GLU A 21 6.28 8.20 14.53
C GLU A 21 5.76 6.89 13.96
N GLU A 22 4.43 6.74 13.84
CA GLU A 22 3.82 5.54 13.28
C GLU A 22 4.14 5.40 11.78
N ALA A 23 4.15 6.50 11.02
CA ALA A 23 4.56 6.49 9.62
C ALA A 23 6.00 5.97 9.46
N SER A 24 6.92 6.41 10.33
CA SER A 24 8.30 5.96 10.31
C SER A 24 8.43 4.47 10.62
N VAL A 25 7.65 3.97 11.58
CA VAL A 25 7.60 2.54 11.93
C VAL A 25 7.11 1.71 10.74
N GLU A 26 6.00 2.11 10.09
CA GLU A 26 5.47 1.40 8.93
C GLU A 26 6.41 1.48 7.73
N ALA A 27 7.01 2.63 7.45
CA ALA A 27 7.98 2.79 6.37
C ALA A 27 9.18 1.86 6.54
N ARG A 28 9.76 1.79 7.75
CA ARG A 28 10.87 0.88 8.06
C ARG A 28 10.46 -0.59 7.89
N ARG A 29 9.27 -0.96 8.36
CA ARG A 29 8.75 -2.32 8.23
C ARG A 29 8.58 -2.70 6.76
N MET A 30 7.90 -1.86 5.98
CA MET A 30 7.62 -2.14 4.56
C MET A 30 8.90 -2.20 3.73
N VAL A 31 9.82 -1.26 3.92
CA VAL A 31 11.12 -1.26 3.23
C VAL A 31 11.96 -2.46 3.67
N GLY A 32 12.00 -2.79 4.96
CA GLY A 32 12.73 -3.96 5.46
C GLY A 32 12.26 -5.27 4.83
N LEU A 33 10.94 -5.46 4.70
CA LEU A 33 10.37 -6.63 4.01
C LEU A 33 10.74 -6.67 2.52
N ALA A 34 10.59 -5.54 1.82
CA ALA A 34 10.91 -5.45 0.40
C ALA A 34 12.40 -5.74 0.12
N VAL A 35 13.29 -5.19 0.94
CA VAL A 35 14.74 -5.45 0.87
C VAL A 35 15.03 -6.92 1.17
N GLY A 36 14.36 -7.51 2.17
CA GLY A 36 14.50 -8.93 2.50
C GLY A 36 14.11 -9.86 1.34
N TRP A 37 13.16 -9.46 0.49
CA TRP A 37 12.71 -10.27 -0.65
C TRP A 37 13.48 -10.03 -1.94
N SER A 38 13.97 -8.81 -2.18
CA SER A 38 14.46 -8.40 -3.50
C SER A 38 15.81 -7.67 -3.49
N GLY A 39 16.44 -7.52 -2.32
CA GLY A 39 17.62 -6.68 -2.13
C GLY A 39 17.31 -5.19 -2.19
N GLU A 40 18.31 -4.35 -1.94
CA GLU A 40 18.12 -2.88 -1.92
C GLU A 40 17.72 -2.32 -3.29
N GLU A 41 18.36 -2.79 -4.37
CA GLU A 41 18.07 -2.33 -5.74
C GLU A 41 16.67 -2.73 -6.20
N GLY A 42 16.24 -3.96 -5.88
CA GLY A 42 14.89 -4.43 -6.18
C GLY A 42 13.82 -3.63 -5.43
N ALA A 43 14.05 -3.39 -4.13
CA ALA A 43 13.14 -2.60 -3.31
C ALA A 43 13.01 -1.14 -3.80
N ALA A 44 14.10 -0.55 -4.30
CA ALA A 44 14.09 0.82 -4.83
C ALA A 44 13.24 0.98 -6.11
N GLN A 45 13.00 -0.10 -6.85
CA GLN A 45 12.24 -0.08 -8.11
C GLN A 45 10.74 -0.33 -7.91
N LEU A 46 10.28 -0.59 -6.68
CA LEU A 46 8.88 -0.88 -6.41
C LEU A 46 7.98 0.35 -6.58
N ALA A 47 6.74 0.11 -6.99
CA ALA A 47 5.68 1.12 -7.05
C ALA A 47 5.16 1.44 -5.64
N TRP A 48 5.94 2.18 -4.85
CA TRP A 48 5.70 2.40 -3.42
C TRP A 48 4.35 3.04 -3.09
N ALA A 49 3.89 4.03 -3.87
CA ALA A 49 2.57 4.62 -3.64
C ALA A 49 1.44 3.58 -3.71
N HIS A 50 1.49 2.68 -4.70
CA HIS A 50 0.51 1.60 -4.81
C HIS A 50 0.59 0.63 -3.64
N LEU A 51 1.81 0.22 -3.24
CA LEU A 51 2.01 -0.71 -2.13
C LEU A 51 1.56 -0.11 -0.80
N VAL A 52 1.88 1.17 -0.55
CA VAL A 52 1.43 1.92 0.63
C VAL A 52 -0.09 1.97 0.68
N ASN A 53 -0.74 2.38 -0.41
CA ASN A 53 -2.21 2.44 -0.47
C ASN A 53 -2.85 1.06 -0.23
N LYS A 54 -2.27 0.00 -0.82
CA LYS A 54 -2.78 -1.37 -0.68
C LYS A 54 -2.63 -1.92 0.74
N GLU A 55 -1.48 -1.74 1.36
CA GLU A 55 -1.14 -2.32 2.67
C GLU A 55 -1.80 -1.53 3.82
N LEU A 56 -1.88 -0.21 3.69
CA LEU A 56 -2.28 0.70 4.77
C LEU A 56 -3.69 1.27 4.59
N GLY A 57 -4.28 1.15 3.40
CA GLY A 57 -5.56 1.78 3.05
C GLY A 57 -6.76 1.33 3.88
N ASP A 58 -6.73 0.11 4.44
CA ASP A 58 -7.74 -0.38 5.39
C ASP A 58 -7.40 -0.10 6.86
N ARG A 59 -6.15 0.30 7.15
CA ARG A 59 -5.60 0.39 8.51
C ARG A 59 -5.62 1.80 9.05
N PHE A 60 -5.43 2.80 8.17
CA PHE A 60 -5.29 4.19 8.58
C PHE A 60 -6.30 5.10 7.87
N PRO A 61 -6.77 6.17 8.53
CA PRO A 61 -7.65 7.14 7.90
C PRO A 61 -6.94 7.84 6.75
N TRP A 62 -7.63 7.97 5.62
CA TRP A 62 -7.12 8.72 4.47
C TRP A 62 -7.17 10.23 4.74
N LYS A 63 -6.19 10.97 4.24
CA LYS A 63 -6.24 12.45 4.28
C LYS A 63 -7.28 13.01 3.32
N SER A 64 -7.48 12.34 2.19
CA SER A 64 -8.43 12.76 1.16
C SER A 64 -9.51 11.70 0.95
N GLU A 65 -10.76 12.08 1.17
CA GLU A 65 -11.90 11.21 0.90
C GLU A 65 -12.02 10.89 -0.60
N ALA A 66 -11.64 11.81 -1.48
CA ALA A 66 -11.64 11.55 -2.93
C ALA A 66 -10.62 10.47 -3.32
N GLU A 67 -9.42 10.49 -2.71
CA GLU A 67 -8.40 9.47 -2.95
C GLU A 67 -8.82 8.12 -2.36
N HIS A 68 -9.43 8.12 -1.18
CA HIS A 68 -10.01 6.92 -0.58
C HIS A 68 -11.07 6.28 -1.48
N GLN A 69 -12.02 7.06 -2.01
CA GLN A 69 -13.05 6.55 -2.91
C GLN A 69 -12.47 6.04 -4.23
N ASN A 70 -11.44 6.69 -4.77
CA ASN A 70 -10.74 6.21 -5.97
C ASN A 70 -10.06 4.86 -5.69
N TRP A 71 -9.36 4.72 -4.56
CA TRP A 71 -8.75 3.47 -4.16
C TRP A 71 -9.78 2.35 -3.95
N LEU A 72 -10.91 2.65 -3.30
CA LEU A 72 -12.00 1.68 -3.11
C LEU A 72 -12.57 1.20 -4.46
N LYS A 73 -12.71 2.10 -5.43
CA LYS A 73 -13.16 1.76 -6.79
C LYS A 73 -12.16 0.83 -7.48
N GLU A 74 -10.87 1.18 -7.49
CA GLU A 74 -9.81 0.35 -8.06
C GLU A 74 -9.79 -1.03 -7.40
N ARG A 75 -9.87 -1.09 -6.07
CA ARG A 75 -9.89 -2.34 -5.31
C ARG A 75 -11.10 -3.21 -5.66
N LYS A 76 -12.28 -2.61 -5.81
CA LYS A 76 -13.51 -3.31 -6.21
C LYS A 76 -13.41 -3.89 -7.61
N ASP A 77 -12.78 -3.18 -8.53
CA ASP A 77 -12.58 -3.65 -9.90
C ASP A 77 -11.58 -4.83 -9.94
N TRP A 78 -10.55 -4.81 -9.08
CA TRP A 78 -9.67 -5.96 -8.87
C TRP A 78 -10.41 -7.19 -8.32
N TYR A 79 -11.24 -7.02 -7.28
CA TYR A 79 -12.03 -8.12 -6.73
C TYR A 79 -13.02 -8.69 -7.75
N ARG A 80 -13.68 -7.83 -8.53
CA ARG A 80 -14.56 -8.28 -9.62
C ARG A 80 -13.82 -9.06 -10.69
N ALA A 81 -12.63 -8.60 -11.09
CA ALA A 81 -11.80 -9.31 -12.05
C ALA A 81 -11.36 -10.68 -11.49
N TYR A 82 -11.01 -10.73 -10.20
CA TYR A 82 -10.66 -11.97 -9.52
C TYR A 82 -11.85 -12.94 -9.44
N ASP A 83 -13.03 -12.47 -9.02
CA ASP A 83 -14.27 -13.26 -8.96
C ASP A 83 -14.68 -13.80 -10.33
N PHE A 84 -14.52 -13.00 -11.38
CA PHE A 84 -14.78 -13.42 -12.76
C PHE A 84 -13.80 -14.49 -13.25
N LEU A 85 -12.51 -14.35 -12.93
CA LEU A 85 -11.46 -15.27 -13.38
C LEU A 85 -11.43 -16.59 -12.59
N TYR A 86 -11.75 -16.55 -11.31
CA TYR A 86 -11.59 -17.70 -10.41
C TYR A 86 -12.90 -18.26 -9.86
N GLY A 87 -14.03 -17.62 -10.18
CA GLY A 87 -15.36 -18.16 -9.94
C GLY A 87 -15.72 -18.26 -8.45
N SER A 88 -16.64 -17.41 -8.00
CA SER A 88 -17.53 -17.81 -6.92
C SER A 88 -18.15 -19.15 -7.33
N LYS A 89 -17.86 -20.23 -6.59
CA LYS A 89 -18.43 -21.57 -6.85
C LYS A 89 -19.92 -21.42 -7.15
N PRO A 90 -20.46 -22.06 -8.20
CA PRO A 90 -21.90 -22.17 -8.33
C PRO A 90 -22.40 -22.89 -7.07
N GLN A 91 -23.21 -22.21 -6.28
CA GLN A 91 -23.99 -22.87 -5.23
C GLN A 91 -24.99 -23.76 -5.98
N GLY A 92 -24.66 -25.04 -6.09
CA GLY A 92 -25.59 -26.11 -6.44
C GLY A 92 -26.32 -26.60 -5.21
#